data_AF-A0A7W0K3W1-F1
#
_entry.id   AF-A0A7W0K3W1-F1
#
_cell.length_a   1.000
_cell.length_b   1.000
_cell.length_c   1.000
_cell.angle_alpha   90.00
_cell.angle_beta   90.00
_cell.angle_gamma   90.00
#
_symmetry.space_group_name_H-M   'P 1'
#
loop_
_entity.id
_entity.type
_entity.pdbx_description
1 polymer ?
#
loop_
_entity_poly.entity_id
_entity_poly.type
_entity_poly.pdbx_seq_one_letter_code
_entity_poly.pdbx_strand_id
1 'polypeptide(L)' 'MTDVAKKSVTVLVIAFAAFYLLTQPENAAAALKTALDAVVDGLRAIARFFTALGD' A
#
# COMPACT_ATOMS: atom_id res chain seq x y z
N MET A 1 -1.84 15.52 -19.28
CA MET A 1 -0.60 15.56 -18.48
C MET A 1 0.48 14.87 -19.30
N THR A 2 1.58 15.55 -19.63
CA THR A 2 2.66 14.97 -20.45
C THR A 2 3.35 13.83 -19.70
N ASP A 3 3.83 12.80 -20.40
CA ASP A 3 4.48 11.62 -19.79
C ASP A 3 5.62 11.96 -18.83
N VAL A 4 6.34 13.05 -19.12
CA VAL A 4 7.39 13.60 -18.26
C VAL A 4 6.85 14.03 -16.89
N ALA A 5 5.71 14.72 -16.84
CA ALA A 5 5.12 15.17 -15.58
C ALA A 5 4.70 13.98 -14.70
N LYS A 6 4.10 12.94 -15.29
CA LYS A 6 3.72 11.72 -14.56
C LYS A 6 4.96 11.02 -14.00
N LYS A 7 6.01 10.85 -14.80
CA LYS A 7 7.27 10.22 -14.38
C LYS A 7 7.95 11.01 -13.25
N SER A 8 8.03 12.33 -13.37
CA SER A 8 8.65 13.19 -12.35
C SER A 8 7.89 13.11 -11.03
N VAL A 9 6.56 13.15 -11.06
CA VAL A 9 5.73 12.99 -9.85
C VAL A 9 5.95 11.62 -9.23
N THR A 10 5.96 10.55 -10.01
CA THR A 10 6.24 9.20 -9.50
C THR A 10 7.61 9.11 -8.83
N VAL A 11 8.66 9.64 -9.45
CA VAL A 11 10.01 9.65 -8.87
C VAL A 11 10.04 10.45 -7.57
N LEU A 12 9.36 11.61 -7.53
CA LEU A 12 9.28 12.44 -6.33
C LEU A 12 8.61 11.71 -5.16
N VAL A 13 7.50 11.01 -5.44
CA VAL A 13 6.77 10.22 -4.44
C VAL A 13 7.63 9.07 -3.93
N ILE A 14 8.32 8.35 -4.81
CA ILE A 14 9.22 7.25 -4.41
C ILE A 14 10.37 7.77 -3.54
N ALA A 15 11.01 8.87 -3.93
CA ALA A 15 12.10 9.47 -3.16
C ALA A 15 11.63 9.94 -1.78
N PHE A 16 10.45 10.54 -1.70
CA PHE A 16 9.84 10.95 -0.44
C PHE A 16 9.53 9.76 0.46
N ALA A 17 8.91 8.71 -0.08
CA ALA A 17 8.62 7.49 0.66
C ALA A 17 9.90 6.84 1.20
N ALA A 18 10.95 6.74 0.39
CA ALA A 18 12.25 6.22 0.80
C ALA A 18 12.91 7.07 1.89
N PHE A 19 12.89 8.40 1.75
CA PHE A 19 13.40 9.31 2.78
C PHE A 19 12.66 9.14 4.10
N TYR A 20 11.33 9.06 4.07
CA TYR A 20 10.50 8.89 5.26
C TYR A 20 10.71 7.52 5.92
N LEU A 21 10.90 6.46 5.12
CA LEU A 21 11.24 5.13 5.62
C LEU A 21 12.57 5.11 6.39
N LEU A 22 13.56 5.87 5.91
CA LEU A 22 14.90 5.92 6.51
C LEU A 22 14.97 6.86 7.72
N THR A 23 14.21 7.95 7.70
CA THR A 23 14.23 8.96 8.79
C THR A 23 13.23 8.66 9.91
N GLN A 24 12.12 7.98 9.61
CA GLN A 24 11.08 7.63 10.58
C GLN A 24 10.59 6.20 10.37
N PRO A 25 11.46 5.19 10.63
CA PRO A 25 11.16 3.79 10.35
C PRO A 25 9.92 3.29 11.11
N GLU A 26 9.67 3.80 12.31
CA GLU A 26 8.52 3.39 13.13
C GLU A 26 7.18 3.82 12.51
N ASN A 27 7.09 5.08 12.08
CA ASN A 27 5.89 5.61 11.43
C ASN A 27 5.65 4.96 10.05
N ALA A 28 6.73 4.70 9.31
CA ALA A 28 6.67 4.01 8.03
C ALA A 28 6.23 2.54 8.19
N ALA A 29 6.75 1.83 9.20
CA ALA A 29 6.35 0.46 9.50
C ALA A 29 4.88 0.38 9.93
N ALA A 30 4.40 1.33 10.72
CA ALA A 30 2.99 1.41 11.09
C ALA A 30 2.08 1.62 9.87
N ALA A 31 2.44 2.55 8.98
CA ALA A 31 1.69 2.81 7.75
C ALA A 31 1.69 1.60 6.80
N LEU A 32 2.85 0.99 6.55
CA LEU A 32 2.97 -0.20 5.73
C LEU A 32 2.20 -1.38 6.31
N LYS A 33 2.31 -1.60 7.62
CA LYS A 33 1.58 -2.65 8.33
C LYS A 33 0.08 -2.46 8.20
N THR A 34 -0.40 -1.22 8.36
CA THR A 34 -1.82 -0.88 8.20
C THR A 34 -2.31 -1.17 6.78
N ALA A 35 -1.51 -0.81 5.77
CA ALA A 35 -1.83 -1.08 4.37
C ALA A 35 -1.87 -2.59 4.07
N LEU A 36 -0.91 -3.36 4.60
CA LEU A 36 -0.88 -4.81 4.44
C LEU A 36 -2.05 -5.50 5.16
N ASP A 37 -2.36 -5.07 6.39
CA ASP A 37 -3.48 -5.61 7.15
C ASP A 37 -4.80 -5.38 6.40
N ALA A 38 -5.00 -4.20 5.79
CA ALA A 38 -6.16 -3.90 4.97
C ALA A 38 -6.28 -4.81 3.73
N VAL A 39 -5.17 -5.12 3.06
CA VAL A 39 -5.15 -6.05 1.92
C VAL A 39 -5.52 -7.46 2.37
N VAL A 40 -4.94 -7.93 3.49
CA VAL A 40 -5.23 -9.26 4.05
C VAL A 40 -6.70 -9.38 4.46
N ASP A 41 -7.26 -8.34 5.06
CA ASP A 41 -8.68 -8.34 5.43
C ASP A 41 -9.60 -8.34 4.20
N GLY A 42 -9.22 -7.64 3.13
CA GLY A 42 -9.90 -7.74 1.84
C GLY A 42 -9.87 -9.15 1.26
N LEU A 43 -8.70 -9.81 1.27
CA LEU A 43 -8.57 -11.20 0.84
C LEU A 43 -9.39 -12.18 1.70
N ARG A 44 -9.43 -11.97 3.02
CA ARG A 44 -10.27 -12.75 3.94
C ARG A 44 -11.75 -12.55 3.64
N ALA A 45 -12.18 -11.33 3.32
CA ALA A 45 -13.56 -11.05 2.94
C ALA A 45 -13.95 -11.80 1.66
N ILE A 46 -13.07 -11.81 0.66
CA ILE A 46 -13.26 -12.57 -0.59
C ILE A 46 -13.33 -14.08 -0.30
N ALA A 47 -12.39 -14.60 0.49
CA ALA A 47 -12.38 -16.02 0.86
C ALA A 47 -13.68 -16.43 1.59
N ARG A 48 -14.12 -15.63 2.57
CA ARG A 48 -15.39 -15.85 3.29
C ARG A 48 -16.59 -15.84 2.34
N PHE A 49 -16.62 -14.94 1.37
CA PHE A 49 -17.70 -14.89 0.38
C PHE A 49 -17.79 -16.20 -0.42
N PHE A 50 -16.66 -16.72 -0.92
CA PHE A 50 -16.68 -17.98 -1.67
C PHE A 50 -16.95 -19.20 -0.80
N THR A 51 -16.47 -19.23 0.44
CA THR A 51 -16.85 -20.28 1.40
C THR A 51 -18.35 -20.27 1.66
N ALA A 52 -18.95 -19.10 1.86
CA ALA A 52 -20.39 -18.95 2.06
C ALA A 52 -21.24 -19.25 0.81
N LEU A 53 -20.63 -19.30 -0.39
CA LEU A 53 -21.30 -19.69 -1.63
C LEU A 53 -21.26 -21.21 -1.86
N GLY A 54 -20.31 -21.91 -1.24
CA GLY A 54 -20.11 -23.35 -1.38
C GLY A 54 -20.87 -24.20 -0.35
N ASP A 55 -21.32 -23.59 0.76
CA ASP A 55 -22.32 -24.12 1.71
C ASP A 55 -23.75 -23.77 1.22
#